data_AF-E5CAA6-F1
#
_entry.id   AF-E5CAA6-F1
#
_cell.length_a   1.000
_cell.length_b   1.000
_cell.length_c   1.000
_cell.angle_alpha   90.00
_cell.angle_beta   90.00
_cell.angle_gamma   90.00
#
_symmetry.space_group_name_H-M   'P 1'
#
loop_
_entity.id
_entity.type
_entity.pdbx_description
1 polymer ?
#
loop_
_entity_poly.entity_id
_entity_poly.type
_entity_poly.pdbx_seq_one_letter_code
_entity_poly.pdbx_strand_id
1 'polypeptide(L)'
;MKKLVIVGCGRLAEIVADAVVKGLLPDYNLVGVYSRTASKAAHIVHKMQQHGKPCIACATLEELLALKPDYLVESASPAAMRELALPALKNGTSVITLSIGALADETFYREVAETAKVNGTRIYIASGATGGFDVLRTASLMGNTTARFFNEKGPNALKGTPVYDDSLQTEQRTVFSGSAAEAIRLFPTKVNVTVAASRASVGPENMQVSIQSTPGFVGDTQRVEIKNDQVHAVVDIYSATSDIAGWSVVSTLINIVSPIVF
;
A
#
# COMPACT_ATOMS: atom_id res chain seq x y z
N MET A 1 -2.64 -0.68 -25.22
CA MET A 1 -2.35 -1.26 -23.89
C MET A 1 -1.24 -0.48 -23.22
N LYS A 2 -1.41 -0.14 -21.95
CA LYS A 2 -0.46 0.56 -21.10
C LYS A 2 0.65 -0.39 -20.64
N LYS A 3 1.89 0.07 -20.64
CA LYS A 3 3.04 -0.68 -20.15
C LYS A 3 3.08 -0.62 -18.63
N LEU A 4 3.01 -1.80 -18.01
CA LEU A 4 3.09 -2.01 -16.57
C LEU A 4 4.43 -2.66 -16.22
N VAL A 5 5.05 -2.22 -15.14
CA VAL A 5 6.19 -2.89 -14.52
C VAL A 5 5.95 -3.09 -13.02
N ILE A 6 6.67 -4.03 -12.40
CA ILE A 6 6.58 -4.30 -10.95
C ILE A 6 7.96 -4.18 -10.30
N VAL A 7 8.02 -3.48 -9.17
CA VAL A 7 9.17 -3.50 -8.24
C VAL A 7 8.75 -4.23 -6.96
N GLY A 8 9.50 -5.29 -6.62
CA GLY A 8 9.22 -6.15 -5.48
C GLY A 8 8.39 -7.37 -5.85
N CYS A 9 9.05 -8.44 -6.26
CA CYS A 9 8.41 -9.67 -6.78
C CYS A 9 7.99 -10.64 -5.67
N GLY A 10 7.27 -10.15 -4.65
CA GLY A 10 6.74 -11.00 -3.56
C GLY A 10 5.34 -11.55 -3.86
N ARG A 11 4.70 -12.11 -2.83
CA ARG A 11 3.33 -12.65 -2.88
C ARG A 11 2.32 -11.68 -3.50
N LEU A 12 2.37 -10.40 -3.16
CA LEU A 12 1.42 -9.40 -3.67
C LEU A 12 1.62 -9.10 -5.16
N ALA A 13 2.86 -9.12 -5.63
CA ALA A 13 3.17 -8.99 -7.06
C ALA A 13 2.68 -10.20 -7.88
N GLU A 14 2.72 -11.41 -7.31
CA GLU A 14 2.16 -12.59 -7.96
C GLU A 14 0.66 -12.47 -8.21
N ILE A 15 -0.09 -11.87 -7.28
CA ILE A 15 -1.53 -11.60 -7.45
C ILE A 15 -1.77 -10.64 -8.64
N VAL A 16 -0.96 -9.59 -8.76
CA VAL A 16 -1.04 -8.65 -9.88
C VAL A 16 -0.69 -9.35 -11.19
N ALA A 17 0.37 -10.16 -11.23
CA ALA A 17 0.75 -10.94 -12.41
C ALA A 17 -0.36 -11.95 -12.80
N ASP A 18 -0.97 -12.62 -11.82
CA ASP A 18 -2.11 -13.52 -12.03
C ASP A 18 -3.31 -12.78 -12.62
N ALA A 19 -3.59 -11.56 -12.17
CA ALA A 19 -4.68 -10.74 -12.71
C ALA A 19 -4.43 -10.38 -14.18
N VAL A 20 -3.18 -10.07 -14.57
CA VAL A 20 -2.81 -9.85 -15.98
C VAL A 20 -2.98 -11.13 -16.80
N VAL A 21 -2.51 -12.26 -16.29
CA VAL A 21 -2.63 -13.58 -16.94
C VAL A 21 -4.10 -13.96 -17.16
N LYS A 22 -4.95 -13.76 -16.15
CA LYS A 22 -6.39 -14.07 -16.16
C LYS A 22 -7.23 -13.06 -16.94
N GLY A 23 -6.62 -12.02 -17.52
CA GLY A 23 -7.32 -11.02 -18.32
C GLY A 23 -8.15 -10.01 -17.52
N LEU A 24 -7.94 -9.89 -16.21
CA LEU A 24 -8.61 -8.89 -15.37
C LEU A 24 -8.06 -7.48 -15.57
N LEU A 25 -6.88 -7.36 -16.19
CA LEU A 25 -6.23 -6.11 -16.54
C LEU A 25 -6.02 -6.03 -18.07
N PRO A 26 -7.11 -6.04 -18.87
CA PRO A 26 -7.02 -6.16 -20.33
C PRO A 26 -6.29 -4.97 -20.98
N ASP A 27 -6.33 -3.80 -20.35
CA ASP A 27 -5.67 -2.60 -20.84
C ASP A 27 -4.18 -2.52 -20.51
N TYR A 28 -3.63 -3.49 -19.79
CA TYR A 28 -2.24 -3.49 -19.30
C TYR A 28 -1.41 -4.62 -19.89
N ASN A 29 -0.13 -4.32 -20.17
CA ASN A 29 0.88 -5.32 -20.47
C ASN A 29 1.97 -5.27 -19.39
N LEU A 30 2.17 -6.36 -18.63
CA LEU A 30 3.29 -6.47 -17.71
C LEU A 30 4.57 -6.80 -18.51
N VAL A 31 5.37 -5.77 -18.77
CA VAL A 31 6.54 -5.87 -19.68
C VAL A 31 7.85 -6.16 -18.96
N GLY A 32 7.94 -5.85 -17.66
CA GLY A 32 9.17 -6.02 -16.91
C GLY A 32 8.94 -6.07 -15.40
N VAL A 33 9.84 -6.77 -14.71
CA VAL A 33 9.85 -6.84 -13.25
C VAL A 33 11.26 -6.67 -12.69
N TYR A 34 11.34 -6.10 -11.49
CA TYR A 34 12.59 -5.93 -10.74
C TYR A 34 12.41 -6.40 -9.29
N SER A 35 13.43 -7.09 -8.77
CA SER A 35 13.51 -7.52 -7.38
C SER A 35 14.97 -7.72 -6.98
N ARG A 36 15.33 -7.33 -5.76
CA ARG A 36 16.66 -7.61 -5.18
C ARG A 36 16.99 -9.10 -5.14
N THR A 37 15.97 -9.95 -5.04
CA THR A 37 16.13 -11.41 -5.15
C THR A 37 15.81 -11.83 -6.58
N ALA A 38 16.84 -12.16 -7.36
CA ALA A 38 16.72 -12.48 -8.78
C ALA A 38 15.76 -13.65 -9.07
N SER A 39 15.77 -14.70 -8.23
CA SER A 39 14.87 -15.85 -8.38
C SER A 39 13.39 -15.48 -8.29
N LYS A 40 13.04 -14.45 -7.51
CA LYS A 40 11.67 -13.94 -7.41
C LYS A 40 11.21 -13.22 -8.67
N ALA A 41 12.08 -12.42 -9.28
CA ALA A 41 11.81 -11.79 -10.57
C ALA A 41 11.65 -12.86 -11.67
N ALA A 42 12.56 -13.84 -11.70
CA ALA A 42 12.50 -14.97 -12.62
C ALA A 42 11.20 -15.78 -12.50
N HIS A 43 10.68 -15.96 -11.27
CA HIS A 43 9.40 -16.64 -11.05
C HIS A 43 8.24 -15.95 -11.75
N ILE A 44 8.11 -14.62 -11.62
CA ILE A 44 7.04 -13.88 -12.32
C ILE A 44 7.25 -13.93 -13.84
N VAL A 45 8.48 -13.77 -14.33
CA VAL A 45 8.78 -13.87 -15.77
C VAL A 45 8.38 -15.23 -16.33
N HIS A 46 8.74 -16.32 -15.66
CA HIS A 46 8.40 -17.67 -16.08
C HIS A 46 6.88 -17.85 -16.18
N LYS A 47 6.14 -17.38 -15.16
CA LYS A 47 4.67 -17.39 -15.17
C LYS A 47 4.12 -16.64 -16.39
N MET A 48 4.59 -15.42 -16.65
CA MET A 48 4.13 -14.64 -17.81
C MET A 48 4.40 -15.36 -19.13
N GLN A 49 5.60 -15.94 -19.29
CA GLN A 49 6.01 -16.69 -20.48
C GLN A 49 5.19 -17.95 -20.70
N GLN A 50 4.86 -18.71 -19.64
CA GLN A 50 3.98 -19.89 -19.72
C GLN A 50 2.60 -19.55 -20.29
N HIS A 51 2.14 -18.32 -20.09
CA HIS A 51 0.88 -17.82 -20.61
C HIS A 51 1.04 -16.99 -21.90
N GLY A 52 2.18 -17.11 -22.59
CA GLY A 52 2.44 -16.45 -23.87
C GLY A 52 2.56 -14.92 -23.78
N LYS A 53 2.82 -14.37 -22.60
CA LYS A 53 2.95 -12.92 -22.38
C LYS A 53 4.44 -12.54 -22.19
N PRO A 54 5.00 -11.64 -23.02
CA PRO A 54 6.40 -11.25 -22.90
C PRO A 54 6.61 -10.40 -21.64
N CYS A 55 7.55 -10.81 -20.80
CA CYS A 55 7.99 -10.08 -19.61
C CYS A 55 9.48 -10.36 -19.40
N ILE A 56 10.26 -9.35 -19.00
CA ILE A 56 11.69 -9.51 -18.69
C ILE A 56 11.98 -9.27 -17.21
N ALA A 57 13.03 -9.89 -16.69
CA ALA A 57 13.57 -9.57 -15.38
C ALA A 57 14.69 -8.55 -15.58
N CYS A 58 14.53 -7.35 -15.03
CA CYS A 58 15.56 -6.32 -15.02
C CYS A 58 16.47 -6.52 -13.79
N ALA A 59 17.76 -6.24 -13.94
CA ALA A 59 18.73 -6.32 -12.86
C ALA A 59 18.78 -5.04 -12.01
N THR A 60 18.34 -3.90 -12.57
CA THR A 60 18.31 -2.61 -11.88
C THR A 60 17.00 -1.85 -12.10
N LEU A 61 16.77 -0.81 -11.31
CA LEU A 61 15.65 0.10 -11.50
C LEU A 61 15.79 0.88 -12.82
N GLU A 62 17.00 1.27 -13.18
CA GLU A 62 17.30 2.01 -14.42
C GLU A 62 16.93 1.18 -15.66
N GLU A 63 17.30 -0.10 -15.68
CA GLU A 63 16.91 -1.02 -16.76
C GLU A 63 15.38 -1.17 -16.85
N LEU A 64 14.70 -1.23 -15.71
CA LEU A 64 13.24 -1.32 -15.67
C LEU A 64 12.58 -0.05 -16.23
N LEU A 65 13.06 1.12 -15.84
CA LEU A 65 12.55 2.42 -16.30
C LEU A 65 12.89 2.71 -17.77
N ALA A 66 13.98 2.13 -18.29
CA ALA A 66 14.35 2.20 -19.71
C ALA A 66 13.31 1.54 -20.64
N LEU A 67 12.45 0.65 -20.12
CA LEU A 67 11.30 0.09 -20.85
C LEU A 67 10.21 1.13 -21.15
N LYS A 68 10.32 2.34 -20.58
CA LYS A 68 9.36 3.44 -20.63
C LYS A 68 7.95 2.98 -20.22
N PRO A 69 7.77 2.49 -18.99
CA PRO A 69 6.46 2.09 -18.49
C PRO A 69 5.54 3.30 -18.25
N ASP A 70 4.26 3.13 -18.52
CA ASP A 70 3.22 4.09 -18.10
C ASP A 70 3.01 4.01 -16.59
N TYR A 71 3.05 2.78 -16.03
CA TYR A 71 2.76 2.49 -14.63
C TYR A 71 3.78 1.54 -14.00
N LEU A 72 4.14 1.82 -12.76
CA LEU A 72 4.97 0.97 -11.91
C LEU A 72 4.19 0.59 -10.65
N VAL A 73 4.05 -0.72 -10.40
CA VAL A 73 3.52 -1.23 -9.13
C VAL A 73 4.68 -1.46 -8.16
N GLU A 74 4.60 -0.82 -6.99
CA GLU A 74 5.52 -1.01 -5.88
C GLU A 74 4.88 -1.92 -4.83
N SER A 75 5.52 -3.07 -4.59
CA SER A 75 5.14 -4.04 -3.56
C SER A 75 6.38 -4.59 -2.84
N ALA A 76 7.31 -3.70 -2.49
CA ALA A 76 8.61 -4.03 -1.92
C ALA A 76 8.73 -3.60 -0.45
N SER A 77 8.91 -2.31 -0.19
CA SER A 77 9.07 -1.74 1.15
C SER A 77 9.04 -0.20 1.13
N PRO A 78 8.82 0.46 2.28
CA PRO A 78 8.92 1.92 2.36
C PRO A 78 10.30 2.46 1.96
N ALA A 79 11.37 1.70 2.18
CA ALA A 79 12.72 2.08 1.74
C ALA A 79 12.84 2.04 0.21
N ALA A 80 12.38 0.95 -0.42
CA ALA A 80 12.35 0.84 -1.87
C ALA A 80 11.47 1.93 -2.51
N MET A 81 10.34 2.25 -1.89
CA MET A 81 9.47 3.34 -2.36
C MET A 81 10.19 4.70 -2.33
N ARG A 82 10.99 5.00 -1.30
CA ARG A 82 11.80 6.21 -1.24
C ARG A 82 12.85 6.27 -2.36
N GLU A 83 13.47 5.14 -2.66
CA GLU A 83 14.47 5.04 -3.72
C GLU A 83 13.86 5.21 -5.12
N LEU A 84 12.68 4.62 -5.38
CA LEU A 84 12.12 4.54 -6.72
C LEU A 84 11.15 5.66 -7.11
N ALA A 85 10.54 6.35 -6.14
CA ALA A 85 9.45 7.30 -6.42
C ALA A 85 9.88 8.41 -7.38
N LEU A 86 10.94 9.15 -7.01
CA LEU A 86 11.39 10.30 -7.78
C LEU A 86 11.96 9.90 -9.14
N PRO A 87 12.81 8.87 -9.27
CA PRO A 87 13.25 8.38 -10.58
C PRO A 87 12.08 7.96 -11.49
N ALA A 88 11.10 7.22 -10.96
CA ALA A 88 9.95 6.78 -11.75
C ALA A 88 9.09 7.97 -12.24
N LEU A 89 8.76 8.89 -11.34
CA LEU A 89 7.94 10.06 -11.68
C LEU A 89 8.63 10.96 -12.72
N LYS A 90 9.95 11.19 -12.58
CA LYS A 90 10.77 11.93 -13.56
C LYS A 90 10.88 11.22 -14.91
N ASN A 91 10.78 9.89 -14.93
CA ASN A 91 10.77 9.09 -16.16
C ASN A 91 9.42 9.17 -16.91
N GLY A 92 8.41 9.85 -16.36
CA GLY A 92 7.05 9.86 -16.91
C GLY A 92 6.21 8.65 -16.48
N THR A 93 6.66 7.89 -15.49
CA THR A 93 6.02 6.67 -14.99
C THR A 93 5.23 6.97 -13.72
N SER A 94 3.91 6.72 -13.73
CA SER A 94 3.09 6.83 -12.52
C SER A 94 3.26 5.60 -11.62
N VAL A 95 3.18 5.76 -10.31
CA VAL A 95 3.44 4.68 -9.33
C VAL A 95 2.15 4.28 -8.61
N ILE A 96 1.89 2.99 -8.49
CA ILE A 96 0.88 2.41 -7.61
C ILE A 96 1.62 1.78 -6.43
N THR A 97 1.43 2.28 -5.21
CA THR A 97 2.23 1.86 -4.04
C THR A 97 1.39 1.17 -2.98
N LEU A 98 1.98 0.12 -2.38
CA LEU A 98 1.50 -0.51 -1.15
C LEU A 98 2.29 -0.07 0.08
N SER A 99 3.52 0.40 -0.09
CA SER A 99 4.40 0.84 0.99
C SER A 99 4.20 2.30 1.37
N ILE A 100 2.96 2.64 1.70
CA ILE A 100 2.49 4.01 1.95
C ILE A 100 3.23 4.67 3.13
N GLY A 101 3.81 3.88 4.05
CA GLY A 101 4.67 4.38 5.12
C GLY A 101 5.87 5.21 4.66
N ALA A 102 6.27 5.14 3.39
CA ALA A 102 7.25 6.06 2.83
C ALA A 102 6.77 7.52 2.88
N LEU A 103 5.47 7.75 2.68
CA LEU A 103 4.80 9.05 2.62
C LEU A 103 4.40 9.61 4.00
N ALA A 104 4.83 8.94 5.07
CA ALA A 104 4.72 9.49 6.42
C ALA A 104 5.65 10.69 6.63
N ASP A 105 6.82 10.69 5.97
CA ASP A 105 7.75 11.80 6.00
C ASP A 105 7.22 12.97 5.18
N GLU A 106 7.00 14.13 5.82
CA GLU A 106 6.38 15.30 5.20
C GLU A 106 7.26 15.91 4.11
N THR A 107 8.58 15.89 4.28
CA THR A 107 9.53 16.42 3.29
C THR A 107 9.46 15.60 2.01
N PHE A 108 9.57 14.27 2.12
CA PHE A 108 9.48 13.34 1.01
C PHE A 108 8.10 13.38 0.34
N TYR A 109 7.02 13.46 1.13
CA TYR A 109 5.66 13.61 0.58
C TYR A 109 5.55 14.85 -0.33
N ARG A 110 6.07 15.99 0.11
CA ARG A 110 6.06 17.24 -0.69
C ARG A 110 6.92 17.13 -1.94
N GLU A 111 8.11 16.55 -1.82
CA GLU A 111 9.02 16.35 -2.95
C GLU A 111 8.39 15.44 -4.03
N VAL A 112 7.75 14.36 -3.61
CA VAL A 112 7.02 13.43 -4.49
C VAL A 112 5.83 14.13 -5.15
N ALA A 113 5.04 14.91 -4.40
CA ALA A 113 3.89 15.62 -4.94
C ALA A 113 4.30 16.66 -5.99
N GLU A 114 5.35 17.45 -5.73
CA GLU A 114 5.84 18.44 -6.68
C GLU A 114 6.45 17.77 -7.92
N THR A 115 7.25 16.71 -7.74
CA THR A 115 7.82 15.95 -8.85
C THR A 115 6.72 15.36 -9.73
N ALA A 116 5.69 14.76 -9.13
CA ALA A 116 4.55 14.22 -9.86
C ALA A 116 3.84 15.31 -10.69
N LYS A 117 3.59 16.47 -10.07
CA LYS A 117 2.95 17.62 -10.73
C LYS A 117 3.75 18.13 -11.93
N VAL A 118 5.06 18.34 -11.76
CA VAL A 118 5.95 18.85 -12.83
C VAL A 118 6.01 17.90 -14.02
N ASN A 119 5.96 16.59 -13.78
CA ASN A 119 6.11 15.57 -14.83
C ASN A 119 4.77 15.03 -15.35
N GLY A 120 3.63 15.53 -14.87
CA GLY A 120 2.30 15.03 -15.26
C GLY A 120 2.04 13.59 -14.84
N THR A 121 2.77 13.08 -13.84
CA THR A 121 2.65 11.72 -13.31
C THR A 121 1.86 11.72 -11.99
N ARG A 122 1.51 10.53 -11.50
CA ARG A 122 0.73 10.37 -10.27
C ARG A 122 1.30 9.27 -9.37
N ILE A 123 1.11 9.45 -8.06
CA ILE A 123 1.17 8.35 -7.09
C ILE A 123 -0.26 7.94 -6.78
N TYR A 124 -0.57 6.68 -7.02
CA TYR A 124 -1.82 6.04 -6.62
C TYR A 124 -1.57 5.23 -5.35
N ILE A 125 -2.34 5.55 -4.31
CA ILE A 125 -2.30 4.84 -3.04
C ILE A 125 -3.31 3.69 -3.14
N ALA A 126 -2.81 2.46 -3.21
CA ALA A 126 -3.67 1.28 -3.13
C ALA A 126 -4.23 1.16 -1.70
N SER A 127 -5.50 0.76 -1.56
CA SER A 127 -6.14 0.71 -0.24
C SER A 127 -5.54 -0.33 0.72
N GLY A 128 -4.77 -1.28 0.19
CA GLY A 128 -4.10 -2.29 0.99
C GLY A 128 -5.11 -3.21 1.69
N ALA A 129 -4.93 -3.40 3.00
CA ALA A 129 -5.84 -4.19 3.83
C ALA A 129 -6.99 -3.36 4.43
N THR A 130 -7.29 -2.19 3.87
CA THR A 130 -8.43 -1.36 4.26
C THR A 130 -9.19 -0.82 3.04
N GLY A 131 -10.11 0.12 3.25
CA GLY A 131 -10.87 0.82 2.22
C GLY A 131 -11.48 2.13 2.74
N GLY A 132 -12.42 2.68 1.97
CA GLY A 132 -13.23 3.83 2.40
C GLY A 132 -12.49 5.16 2.47
N PHE A 133 -11.32 5.30 1.83
CA PHE A 133 -10.54 6.55 1.83
C PHE A 133 -11.30 7.72 1.17
N ASP A 134 -12.18 7.43 0.23
CA ASP A 134 -13.17 8.33 -0.34
C ASP A 134 -14.12 8.89 0.73
N VAL A 135 -14.70 8.03 1.58
CA VAL A 135 -15.58 8.43 2.69
C VAL A 135 -14.81 9.21 3.75
N LEU A 136 -13.60 8.75 4.11
CA LEU A 136 -12.73 9.47 5.04
C LEU A 136 -12.42 10.89 4.54
N ARG A 137 -12.08 11.01 3.25
CA ARG A 137 -11.79 12.31 2.64
C ARG A 137 -13.02 13.18 2.58
N THR A 138 -14.17 12.62 2.23
CA THR A 138 -15.45 13.34 2.18
C THR A 138 -15.82 13.91 3.54
N ALA A 139 -15.82 13.08 4.59
CA ALA A 139 -16.11 13.54 5.95
C ALA A 139 -15.06 14.54 6.47
N SER A 140 -13.78 14.40 6.10
CA SER A 140 -12.75 15.39 6.43
C SER A 140 -13.00 16.75 5.75
N LEU A 141 -13.38 16.75 4.46
CA LEU A 141 -13.72 17.96 3.71
C LEU A 141 -14.95 18.70 4.26
N MET A 142 -15.87 18.00 4.91
CA MET A 142 -17.02 18.60 5.59
C MET A 142 -16.64 19.38 6.87
N GLY A 143 -15.40 19.22 7.36
CA GLY A 143 -14.87 19.93 8.53
C GLY A 143 -15.34 19.37 9.88
N ASN A 144 -14.74 19.90 10.95
CA ASN A 144 -14.98 19.53 12.35
C ASN A 144 -14.93 18.01 12.62
N THR A 145 -13.86 17.38 12.14
CA THR A 145 -13.77 15.93 12.07
C THR A 145 -12.76 15.37 13.07
N THR A 146 -13.13 14.27 13.71
CA THR A 146 -12.24 13.42 14.51
C THR A 146 -12.13 12.05 13.84
N ALA A 147 -10.97 11.41 13.95
CA ALA A 147 -10.77 10.08 13.38
C ALA A 147 -9.99 9.17 14.33
N ARG A 148 -10.36 7.89 14.31
CA ARG A 148 -9.70 6.83 15.08
C ARG A 148 -9.34 5.67 14.17
N PHE A 149 -8.28 5.00 14.54
CA PHE A 149 -7.80 3.80 13.89
C PHE A 149 -7.55 2.72 14.93
N PHE A 150 -8.21 1.59 14.76
CA PHE A 150 -8.01 0.42 15.59
C PHE A 150 -7.44 -0.70 14.74
N ASN A 151 -6.47 -1.41 15.30
CA ASN A 151 -5.88 -2.58 14.67
C ASN A 151 -5.78 -3.74 15.66
N GLU A 152 -6.30 -4.91 15.29
CA GLU A 152 -6.15 -6.16 16.04
C GLU A 152 -5.30 -7.14 15.26
N LYS A 153 -4.35 -7.77 15.95
CA LYS A 153 -3.49 -8.81 15.38
C LYS A 153 -3.04 -9.83 16.43
N GLY A 154 -2.53 -10.96 15.95
CA GLY A 154 -1.89 -11.95 16.81
C GLY A 154 -0.51 -11.47 17.31
N PRO A 155 -0.04 -11.99 18.47
CA PRO A 155 1.22 -11.58 19.09
C PRO A 155 2.44 -11.80 18.19
N ASN A 156 2.41 -12.83 17.34
CA ASN A 156 3.50 -13.12 16.40
C ASN A 156 3.74 -11.98 15.40
N ALA A 157 2.71 -11.22 15.04
CA ALA A 157 2.85 -10.09 14.13
C ALA A 157 3.59 -8.90 14.78
N LEU A 158 3.70 -8.87 16.12
CA LEU A 158 4.38 -7.83 16.89
C LEU A 158 5.83 -8.20 17.24
N LYS A 159 6.27 -9.44 17.00
CA LYS A 159 7.66 -9.86 17.26
C LYS A 159 8.67 -8.91 16.59
N GLY A 160 9.71 -8.56 17.34
CA GLY A 160 10.75 -7.62 16.91
C GLY A 160 10.34 -6.14 16.99
N THR A 161 9.21 -5.82 17.61
CA THR A 161 8.82 -4.44 17.95
C THR A 161 9.02 -4.17 19.44
N PRO A 162 9.18 -2.89 19.85
CA PRO A 162 9.36 -2.55 21.26
C PRO A 162 8.20 -2.89 22.19
N VAL A 163 7.01 -3.17 21.63
CA VAL A 163 5.79 -3.48 22.41
C VAL A 163 5.55 -4.98 22.58
N TYR A 164 6.41 -5.83 22.01
CA TYR A 164 6.28 -7.27 22.14
C TYR A 164 7.01 -7.78 23.37
N ASP A 165 6.31 -8.61 24.15
CA ASP A 165 6.88 -9.47 25.17
C ASP A 165 6.11 -10.82 25.16
N ASP A 166 6.69 -11.87 25.77
CA ASP A 166 6.13 -13.22 25.66
C ASP A 166 4.79 -13.41 26.40
N SER A 167 4.40 -12.51 27.32
CA SER A 167 3.07 -12.57 27.94
C SER A 167 1.94 -12.35 26.93
N LEU A 168 2.21 -11.68 25.80
CA LEU A 168 1.24 -11.49 24.72
C LEU A 168 0.81 -12.82 24.05
N GLN A 169 1.54 -13.92 24.28
CA GLN A 169 1.16 -15.24 23.78
C GLN A 169 -0.02 -15.84 24.55
N THR A 170 -0.33 -15.32 25.74
CA THR A 170 -1.42 -15.83 26.60
C THR A 170 -2.37 -14.73 27.10
N GLU A 171 -1.98 -13.46 27.01
CA GLU A 171 -2.78 -12.31 27.46
C GLU A 171 -3.19 -11.41 26.29
N GLN A 172 -4.47 -11.06 26.20
CA GLN A 172 -4.93 -9.99 25.31
C GLN A 172 -4.55 -8.63 25.91
N ARG A 173 -3.89 -7.78 25.12
CA ARG A 173 -3.43 -6.47 25.59
C ARG A 173 -3.55 -5.40 24.50
N THR A 174 -3.98 -4.20 24.89
CA THR A 174 -3.74 -3.00 24.07
C THR A 174 -2.26 -2.63 24.20
N VAL A 175 -1.48 -2.96 23.17
CA VAL A 175 -0.01 -2.79 23.17
C VAL A 175 0.42 -1.39 22.77
N PHE A 176 -0.49 -0.59 22.21
CA PHE A 176 -0.24 0.79 21.83
C PHE A 176 -1.52 1.61 21.89
N SER A 177 -1.42 2.84 22.39
CA SER A 177 -2.44 3.89 22.29
C SER A 177 -1.74 5.24 22.18
N GLY A 178 -2.06 6.01 21.14
CA GLY A 178 -1.40 7.29 20.84
C GLY A 178 -1.87 7.89 19.51
N SER A 179 -1.14 8.85 18.97
CA SER A 179 -1.40 9.40 17.62
C SER A 179 -0.86 8.49 16.52
N ALA A 180 -1.33 8.70 15.29
CA ALA A 180 -0.75 8.05 14.13
C ALA A 180 0.73 8.43 13.93
N ALA A 181 1.13 9.66 14.23
CA ALA A 181 2.53 10.08 14.19
C ALA A 181 3.40 9.28 15.18
N GLU A 182 2.91 9.02 16.39
CA GLU A 182 3.60 8.18 17.38
C GLU A 182 3.68 6.71 16.91
N ALA A 183 2.58 6.18 16.37
CA ALA A 183 2.53 4.81 15.85
C ALA A 183 3.53 4.61 14.69
N ILE A 184 3.64 5.59 13.78
CA ILE A 184 4.59 5.57 12.66
C ILE A 184 6.04 5.49 13.14
N ARG A 185 6.39 6.27 14.17
CA ARG A 185 7.75 6.25 14.75
C ARG A 185 8.05 4.89 15.40
N LEU A 186 7.07 4.30 16.07
CA LEU A 186 7.26 3.04 16.81
C LEU A 186 7.20 1.79 15.91
N PHE A 187 6.45 1.86 14.81
CA PHE A 187 6.14 0.71 13.94
C PHE A 187 6.40 0.99 12.45
N PRO A 188 7.59 1.45 12.04
CA PRO A 188 7.84 2.00 10.70
C PRO A 188 7.53 1.05 9.54
N THR A 189 7.49 -0.26 9.77
CA THR A 189 7.18 -1.29 8.76
C THR A 189 5.80 -1.93 8.92
N LYS A 190 5.00 -1.55 9.93
CA LYS A 190 3.74 -2.23 10.28
C LYS A 190 2.49 -1.33 10.28
N VAL A 191 2.60 -0.05 9.93
CA VAL A 191 1.47 0.91 9.98
C VAL A 191 1.16 1.60 8.64
N ASN A 192 1.39 0.93 7.51
CA ASN A 192 1.06 1.47 6.18
C ASN A 192 -0.40 1.96 6.08
N VAL A 193 -1.33 1.19 6.62
CA VAL A 193 -2.76 1.51 6.61
C VAL A 193 -3.06 2.77 7.44
N THR A 194 -2.45 2.89 8.61
CA THR A 194 -2.58 4.08 9.48
C THR A 194 -2.07 5.35 8.78
N VAL A 195 -0.95 5.25 8.05
CA VAL A 195 -0.41 6.38 7.26
C VAL A 195 -1.39 6.80 6.17
N ALA A 196 -1.95 5.83 5.44
CA ALA A 196 -2.94 6.10 4.40
C ALA A 196 -4.21 6.73 4.96
N ALA A 197 -4.78 6.16 6.02
CA ALA A 197 -6.02 6.62 6.64
C ALA A 197 -5.85 8.02 7.25
N SER A 198 -4.75 8.28 7.95
CA SER A 198 -4.47 9.60 8.53
C SER A 198 -4.30 10.67 7.44
N ARG A 199 -3.59 10.37 6.36
CA ARG A 199 -3.44 11.29 5.20
C ARG A 199 -4.77 11.52 4.46
N ALA A 200 -5.64 10.52 4.40
CA ALA A 200 -6.96 10.64 3.79
C ALA A 200 -7.98 11.39 4.68
N SER A 201 -7.65 11.71 5.94
CA SER A 201 -8.59 12.27 6.91
C SER A 201 -8.03 13.50 7.64
N VAL A 202 -7.74 13.38 8.95
CA VAL A 202 -7.42 14.48 9.89
C VAL A 202 -5.92 14.73 10.06
N GLY A 203 -5.08 13.98 9.34
CA GLY A 203 -3.63 14.04 9.42
C GLY A 203 -3.04 13.14 10.52
N PRO A 204 -1.73 12.84 10.48
CA PRO A 204 -1.07 11.91 11.41
C PRO A 204 -1.09 12.34 12.87
N GLU A 205 -1.06 13.64 13.15
CA GLU A 205 -1.04 14.14 14.53
C GLU A 205 -2.42 14.03 15.20
N ASN A 206 -3.50 14.18 14.44
CA ASN A 206 -4.88 14.23 14.97
C ASN A 206 -5.63 12.90 14.89
N MET A 207 -5.08 11.89 14.23
CA MET A 207 -5.70 10.55 14.19
C MET A 207 -5.27 9.75 15.42
N GLN A 208 -6.22 9.34 16.24
CA GLN A 208 -5.97 8.46 17.38
C GLN A 208 -5.84 7.01 16.91
N VAL A 209 -4.85 6.30 17.44
CA VAL A 209 -4.52 4.94 17.08
C VAL A 209 -4.50 4.06 18.31
N SER A 210 -5.05 2.86 18.20
CA SER A 210 -4.94 1.80 19.19
C SER A 210 -4.59 0.48 18.51
N ILE A 211 -3.62 -0.26 19.06
CA ILE A 211 -3.24 -1.59 18.56
C ILE A 211 -3.46 -2.61 19.67
N GLN A 212 -4.24 -3.64 19.38
CA GLN A 212 -4.53 -4.76 20.26
C GLN A 212 -3.79 -6.02 19.78
N SER A 213 -3.13 -6.68 20.72
CA SER A 213 -2.59 -8.01 20.56
C SER A 213 -3.55 -9.02 21.20
N THR A 214 -4.01 -10.00 20.44
CA THR A 214 -4.93 -11.03 20.92
C THR A 214 -4.33 -12.42 20.69
N PRO A 215 -4.06 -13.22 21.76
CA PRO A 215 -3.61 -14.61 21.65
C PRO A 215 -4.54 -15.44 20.76
N GLY A 216 -3.97 -16.25 19.87
CA GLY A 216 -4.75 -17.09 18.95
C GLY A 216 -5.45 -16.35 17.80
N PHE A 217 -5.40 -15.02 17.75
CA PHE A 217 -5.97 -14.26 16.62
C PHE A 217 -5.15 -14.47 15.34
N VAL A 218 -5.85 -14.85 14.27
CA VAL A 218 -5.27 -15.12 12.94
C VAL A 218 -5.83 -14.13 11.93
N GLY A 219 -4.94 -13.47 11.20
CA GLY A 219 -5.27 -12.41 10.26
C GLY A 219 -4.98 -11.03 10.85
N ASP A 220 -5.68 -10.03 10.34
CA ASP A 220 -5.53 -8.63 10.73
C ASP A 220 -6.90 -7.92 10.59
N THR A 221 -7.37 -7.28 11.67
CA THR A 221 -8.54 -6.40 11.64
C THR A 221 -8.09 -4.95 11.60
N GLN A 222 -8.56 -4.20 10.62
CA GLN A 222 -8.32 -2.77 10.46
C GLN A 222 -9.65 -2.03 10.52
N ARG A 223 -9.81 -1.18 11.53
CA ARG A 223 -11.01 -0.36 11.71
C ARG A 223 -10.65 1.11 11.67
N VAL A 224 -11.22 1.85 10.72
CA VAL A 224 -11.13 3.31 10.66
C VAL A 224 -12.49 3.88 11.01
N GLU A 225 -12.53 4.76 11.99
CA GLU A 225 -13.73 5.50 12.39
C GLU A 225 -13.49 6.98 12.12
N ILE A 226 -14.45 7.66 11.50
CA ILE A 226 -14.42 9.11 11.28
C ILE A 226 -15.77 9.72 11.64
N LYS A 227 -15.75 10.86 12.33
CA LYS A 227 -16.96 11.52 12.81
C LYS A 227 -16.86 13.04 12.74
N ASN A 228 -17.92 13.67 12.26
CA ASN A 228 -18.21 15.10 12.41
C ASN A 228 -19.66 15.31 12.88
N ASP A 229 -20.18 16.53 12.78
CA ASP A 229 -21.54 16.88 13.25
C ASP A 229 -22.67 16.19 12.46
N GLN A 230 -22.41 15.73 11.23
CA GLN A 230 -23.43 15.20 10.31
C GLN A 230 -23.18 13.74 9.93
N VAL A 231 -21.93 13.28 9.98
CA VAL A 231 -21.50 11.99 9.47
C VAL A 231 -20.76 11.25 10.57
N HIS A 232 -21.12 9.98 10.73
CA HIS A 232 -20.35 8.98 11.45
C HIS A 232 -20.16 7.79 10.53
N ALA A 233 -18.93 7.54 10.12
CA ALA A 233 -18.58 6.42 9.25
C ALA A 233 -17.58 5.51 9.94
N VAL A 234 -17.81 4.20 9.81
CA VAL A 234 -16.94 3.15 10.32
C VAL A 234 -16.65 2.19 9.18
N VAL A 235 -15.37 2.04 8.86
CA VAL A 235 -14.87 1.03 7.91
C VAL A 235 -14.17 -0.03 8.75
N ASP A 236 -14.72 -1.24 8.80
CA ASP A 236 -14.20 -2.33 9.62
C ASP A 236 -13.92 -3.55 8.73
N ILE A 237 -12.64 -3.88 8.57
CA ILE A 237 -12.19 -4.89 7.62
C ILE A 237 -11.35 -5.93 8.34
N TYR A 238 -11.83 -7.17 8.33
CA TYR A 238 -11.03 -8.34 8.67
C TYR A 238 -10.40 -8.94 7.41
N SER A 239 -9.13 -9.31 7.51
CA SER A 239 -8.43 -10.05 6.47
C SER A 239 -7.70 -11.26 7.06
N ALA A 240 -8.02 -12.45 6.57
CA ALA A 240 -7.34 -13.68 6.99
C ALA A 240 -5.88 -13.72 6.49
N THR A 241 -5.61 -13.09 5.34
CA THR A 241 -4.27 -12.98 4.73
C THR A 241 -4.06 -11.59 4.16
N SER A 242 -2.83 -11.27 3.77
CA SER A 242 -2.50 -9.99 3.12
C SER A 242 -2.90 -9.93 1.64
N ASP A 243 -3.54 -10.97 1.07
CA ASP A 243 -3.84 -11.03 -0.36
C ASP A 243 -4.77 -9.89 -0.81
N ILE A 244 -5.66 -9.40 0.07
CA ILE A 244 -6.51 -8.23 -0.19
C ILE A 244 -5.68 -7.00 -0.60
N ALA A 245 -4.46 -6.86 -0.06
CA ALA A 245 -3.57 -5.77 -0.44
C ALA A 245 -3.11 -5.90 -1.91
N GLY A 246 -2.81 -7.10 -2.38
CA GLY A 246 -2.50 -7.34 -3.80
C GLY A 246 -3.71 -7.06 -4.70
N TRP A 247 -4.90 -7.47 -4.28
CA TRP A 247 -6.14 -7.19 -5.00
C TRP A 247 -6.50 -5.69 -5.03
N SER A 248 -6.15 -4.93 -4.00
CA SER A 248 -6.34 -3.48 -4.00
C SER A 248 -5.52 -2.77 -5.10
N VAL A 249 -4.35 -3.32 -5.46
CA VAL A 249 -3.55 -2.84 -6.61
C VAL A 249 -4.29 -3.13 -7.91
N VAL A 250 -4.83 -4.35 -8.07
CA VAL A 250 -5.61 -4.73 -9.26
C VAL A 250 -6.83 -3.82 -9.42
N SER A 251 -7.58 -3.60 -8.33
CA SER A 251 -8.73 -2.67 -8.31
C SER A 251 -8.32 -1.24 -8.70
N THR A 252 -7.21 -0.75 -8.15
CA THR A 252 -6.66 0.58 -8.50
C THR A 252 -6.31 0.67 -9.98
N LEU A 253 -5.65 -0.35 -10.54
CA LEU A 253 -5.32 -0.40 -11.97
C LEU A 253 -6.57 -0.40 -12.85
N ILE A 254 -7.61 -1.16 -12.49
CA ILE A 254 -8.90 -1.13 -13.22
C ILE A 254 -9.48 0.30 -13.22
N ASN A 255 -9.54 0.94 -12.05
CA ASN A 255 -10.11 2.29 -11.92
C ASN A 255 -9.34 3.34 -12.71
N ILE A 256 -8.02 3.23 -12.84
CA ILE A 256 -7.18 4.20 -13.56
C ILE A 256 -7.56 4.32 -15.05
N VAL A 257 -7.95 3.21 -15.69
CA VAL A 257 -8.30 3.17 -17.12
C VAL A 257 -9.80 3.12 -17.38
N SER A 258 -10.60 2.91 -16.34
CA SER A 258 -12.05 2.78 -16.47
C SER A 258 -12.70 4.10 -16.90
N PRO A 259 -13.68 4.08 -17.83
CA PRO A 259 -14.49 5.25 -18.14
C PRO A 259 -15.46 5.61 -17.00
N ILE A 260 -15.72 4.67 -16.08
CA ILE A 260 -16.58 4.85 -14.90
C ILE A 260 -15.74 4.56 -13.67
N VAL A 261 -15.58 5.56 -12.81
CA VAL A 261 -14.77 5.47 -11.59
C VAL A 261 -15.67 5.48 -10.36
N PHE A 262 -15.26 4.74 -9.34
CA PHE A 262 -15.83 4.75 -8.01
C PHE A 262 -14.91 5.57 -7.09
#